data_AF-A0A2E4I5N5-F1
#
_entry.id   AF-A0A2E4I5N5-F1
#
_cell.length_a   1.000
_cell.length_b   1.000
_cell.length_c   1.000
_cell.angle_alpha   90.00
_cell.angle_beta   90.00
_cell.angle_gamma   90.00
#
_symmetry.space_group_name_H-M   'P 1'
#
loop_
_entity.id
_entity.type
_entity.pdbx_description
1 polymer ?
#
loop_
_entity_poly.entity_id
_entity_poly.type
_entity_poly.pdbx_seq_one_letter_code
_entity_poly.pdbx_strand_id
1 'polypeptide(L)'
;GETGFLIDPHTAVGTAAARKLDSMENRPVVCLATADPSKFRASVEKATGQQPTIPDRLLSILAMEEHYDILECDLSKIQTYIRRHSRRLSNQ
;
A
#
# COMPACT_ATOMS: atom_id res chain seq x y z
N GLY A 1 -11.23 18.91 3.92
CA GLY A 1 -12.35 18.23 4.61
C GLY A 1 -12.41 18.70 6.06
N GLU A 2 -13.44 18.27 6.81
CA GLU A 2 -13.75 18.71 8.18
C GLU A 2 -12.56 18.71 9.15
N THR A 3 -11.64 17.74 9.04
CA THR A 3 -10.49 17.58 9.95
C THR A 3 -9.16 18.08 9.38
N GLY A 4 -9.12 18.45 8.08
CA GLY A 4 -7.87 18.73 7.37
C GLY A 4 -6.94 17.53 7.16
N PHE A 5 -7.29 16.33 7.65
CA PHE A 5 -6.45 15.14 7.54
C PHE A 5 -6.64 14.44 6.19
N LEU A 6 -5.53 14.20 5.47
CA LEU A 6 -5.53 13.51 4.18
C LEU A 6 -5.33 12.01 4.40
N ILE A 7 -6.23 11.19 3.86
CA ILE A 7 -6.23 9.73 4.07
C ILE A 7 -6.19 8.99 2.73
N ASP A 8 -5.64 7.78 2.75
CA ASP A 8 -5.62 6.90 1.60
C ASP A 8 -7.01 6.26 1.35
N PRO A 9 -7.26 5.68 0.15
CA PRO A 9 -8.54 5.05 -0.18
C PRO A 9 -9.00 3.96 0.80
N HIS A 10 -8.09 3.17 1.37
CA HIS A 10 -8.42 2.10 2.32
C HIS A 10 -8.89 2.67 3.66
N THR A 11 -8.17 3.68 4.17
CA THR A 11 -8.59 4.42 5.37
C THR A 11 -9.93 5.12 5.15
N ALA A 12 -10.18 5.66 3.96
CA ALA A 12 -11.45 6.28 3.58
C ALA A 12 -12.63 5.29 3.61
N VAL A 13 -12.42 4.06 3.14
CA VAL A 13 -13.44 2.99 3.23
C VAL A 13 -13.76 2.66 4.70
N GLY A 14 -12.74 2.48 5.54
CA GLY A 14 -12.93 2.19 6.97
C GLY A 14 -13.67 3.30 7.71
N THR A 15 -13.31 4.56 7.46
CA THR A 15 -13.97 5.72 8.07
C THR A 15 -15.40 5.93 7.54
N ALA A 16 -15.65 5.71 6.25
CA ALA A 16 -16.99 5.78 5.69
C ALA A 16 -17.92 4.70 6.26
N ALA A 17 -17.41 3.47 6.46
CA ALA A 17 -18.17 2.40 7.10
C ALA A 17 -18.47 2.74 8.58
N ALA A 18 -17.48 3.24 9.32
CA ALA A 18 -17.65 3.65 10.71
C ALA A 18 -18.70 4.77 10.88
N ARG A 19 -18.73 5.75 9.98
CA ARG A 19 -19.72 6.85 9.98
C ARG A 19 -21.17 6.39 9.77
N LYS A 20 -21.40 5.18 9.23
CA LYS A 20 -22.73 4.61 8.99
C LYS A 20 -23.24 3.72 10.14
N LEU A 21 -22.50 3.61 11.24
CA LEU A 21 -22.91 2.78 12.37
C LEU A 21 -23.98 3.52 13.20
N ASP A 22 -25.22 3.05 13.14
CA ASP A 22 -26.41 3.70 13.74
C ASP A 22 -26.47 3.72 15.28
N SER A 23 -25.52 3.11 16.01
CA SER A 23 -25.63 2.94 17.48
C SER A 23 -24.30 3.00 18.25
N MET A 24 -23.57 4.11 18.08
CA MET A 24 -22.31 4.36 18.79
C MET A 24 -22.39 5.47 19.84
N GLU A 25 -23.58 5.87 20.29
CA GLU A 25 -23.69 6.81 21.43
C GLU A 25 -22.86 6.30 22.61
N ASN A 26 -21.80 7.06 22.91
CA ASN A 26 -20.80 6.81 23.96
C ASN A 26 -19.76 5.68 23.73
N ARG A 27 -19.54 5.19 22.51
CA ARG A 27 -18.44 4.25 22.21
C ARG A 27 -17.40 4.82 21.23
N PRO A 28 -16.10 4.87 21.59
CA PRO A 28 -15.08 5.29 20.64
C PRO A 28 -14.93 4.26 19.52
N VAL A 29 -14.88 4.74 18.27
CA VAL A 29 -14.59 3.92 17.10
C VAL A 29 -13.17 4.22 16.62
N VAL A 30 -12.37 3.17 16.43
CA VAL A 30 -11.00 3.27 15.92
C VAL A 30 -10.96 2.68 14.52
N CYS A 31 -10.68 3.52 13.52
CA CYS A 31 -10.41 3.08 12.16
C CYS A 31 -8.90 2.92 11.96
N LEU A 32 -8.46 1.74 11.51
CA LEU A 32 -7.05 1.50 11.20
C LEU A 32 -6.69 2.21 9.89
N ALA A 33 -5.71 3.11 9.96
CA ALA A 33 -5.11 3.71 8.78
C ALA A 33 -4.07 2.74 8.21
N THR A 34 -4.46 1.96 7.20
CA THR A 34 -3.66 0.81 6.73
C THR A 34 -2.56 1.22 5.75
N ALA A 35 -2.64 2.41 5.17
CA ALA A 35 -1.61 2.93 4.28
C ALA A 35 -1.44 4.45 4.41
N ASP A 36 -0.25 4.91 4.04
CA ASP A 36 0.04 6.32 3.83
C ASP A 36 -0.57 6.78 2.48
N PRO A 37 -1.17 7.98 2.39
CA PRO A 37 -1.79 8.47 1.14
C PRO A 37 -0.80 8.57 -0.03
N SER A 38 0.50 8.75 0.22
CA SER A 38 1.54 8.78 -0.83
C SER A 38 1.64 7.48 -1.64
N LYS A 39 1.20 6.35 -1.07
CA LYS A 39 1.12 5.06 -1.80
C LYS A 39 0.04 5.05 -2.88
N PHE A 40 -0.95 5.94 -2.80
CA PHE A 40 -2.11 6.00 -3.69
C PHE A 40 -2.34 7.41 -4.25
N ARG A 41 -1.24 8.12 -4.58
CA ARG A 41 -1.22 9.50 -5.08
C ARG A 41 -2.31 9.81 -6.08
N ALA A 42 -2.42 9.01 -7.15
CA ALA A 42 -3.40 9.26 -8.22
C ALA A 42 -4.85 9.23 -7.72
N SER A 43 -5.20 8.28 -6.85
CA SER A 43 -6.53 8.18 -6.27
C SER A 43 -6.83 9.35 -5.33
N VAL A 44 -5.86 9.75 -4.51
CA VAL A 44 -6.00 10.87 -3.57
C VAL A 44 -6.12 12.20 -4.31
N GLU A 45 -5.27 12.44 -5.30
CA GLU A 45 -5.27 13.65 -6.13
C GLU A 45 -6.59 13.79 -6.90
N LYS A 46 -7.08 12.70 -7.50
CA LYS A 46 -8.39 12.68 -8.17
C LYS A 46 -9.55 13.04 -7.24
N ALA A 47 -9.53 12.55 -6.00
CA ALA A 47 -10.63 12.73 -5.05
C ALA A 47 -10.59 14.09 -4.32
N THR A 48 -9.40 14.67 -4.14
CA THR A 48 -9.19 15.82 -3.23
C THR A 48 -8.56 17.03 -3.89
N GLY A 49 -7.99 16.89 -5.10
CA GLY A 49 -7.15 17.90 -5.74
C GLY A 49 -5.79 18.10 -5.06
N GLN A 50 -5.49 17.36 -3.98
CA GLN A 50 -4.23 17.45 -3.26
C GLN A 50 -3.31 16.30 -3.65
N GLN A 51 -2.04 16.61 -3.89
CA GLN A 51 -1.03 15.63 -4.18
C GLN A 51 -0.24 15.28 -2.90
N PRO A 52 -0.38 14.05 -2.36
CA PRO A 52 0.39 13.65 -1.18
C PRO A 52 1.90 13.69 -1.46
N THR A 53 2.65 14.25 -0.52
CA THR A 53 4.12 14.26 -0.55
C THR A 53 4.67 12.92 -0.10
N ILE A 54 5.77 12.50 -0.73
CA ILE A 54 6.50 11.30 -0.31
C ILE A 54 7.45 11.70 0.83
N PRO A 55 7.54 10.92 1.93
CA PRO A 55 8.50 11.21 3.00
C PRO A 55 9.94 11.26 2.49
N ASP A 56 10.72 12.27 2.90
CA ASP A 56 12.09 12.52 2.42
C ASP A 56 12.99 11.29 2.49
N ARG A 57 12.87 10.50 3.56
CA ARG A 57 13.64 9.26 3.77
C ARG A 57 13.41 8.18 2.70
N LEU A 58 12.32 8.28 1.93
CA LEU A 58 11.99 7.33 0.85
C LEU A 58 12.38 7.86 -0.53
N LEU A 59 12.68 9.16 -0.67
CA LEU A 59 13.01 9.76 -1.96
C LEU A 59 14.23 9.13 -2.60
N SER A 60 15.26 8.81 -1.81
CA SER A 60 16.47 8.16 -2.32
C SER A 60 16.20 6.77 -2.86
N ILE A 61 15.39 5.96 -2.17
CA ILE A 61 15.07 4.58 -2.58
C ILE A 61 14.29 4.57 -3.90
N LEU A 62 13.37 5.52 -4.09
CA LEU A 62 12.57 5.61 -5.33
C LEU A 62 13.39 6.02 -6.56
N ALA A 63 14.59 6.56 -6.37
CA ALA A 63 15.50 6.91 -7.46
C ALA A 63 16.54 5.82 -7.75
N MET A 64 16.59 4.74 -6.97
CA MET A 64 17.53 3.65 -7.17
C MET A 64 17.12 2.78 -8.36
N GLU A 65 18.11 2.13 -8.98
CA GLU A 65 17.86 1.12 -10.01
C GLU A 65 17.13 -0.09 -9.40
N GLU A 66 16.03 -0.50 -10.04
CA GLU A 66 15.31 -1.70 -9.64
C GLU A 66 16.04 -2.95 -10.13
N HIS A 67 16.30 -3.90 -9.23
CA HIS A 67 16.90 -5.19 -9.58
C HIS A 67 15.84 -6.29 -9.45
N TYR A 68 15.34 -6.76 -10.58
CA TYR A 68 14.39 -7.87 -10.66
C TYR A 68 14.59 -8.66 -11.96
N ASP A 69 14.16 -9.93 -11.94
CA ASP A 69 14.09 -10.77 -13.13
C ASP A 69 12.64 -10.86 -13.62
N ILE A 70 12.43 -10.75 -14.93
CA ILE A 70 11.12 -10.93 -15.55
C ILE A 70 10.94 -12.41 -15.89
N LEU A 71 9.86 -13.01 -15.37
CA LEU A 71 9.49 -14.40 -15.64
C LEU A 71 8.15 -14.46 -16.36
N GLU A 72 8.01 -15.48 -17.21
CA GLU A 72 6.70 -15.81 -17.76
C GLU A 72 5.76 -16.29 -16.64
N CYS A 73 4.46 -16.04 -16.82
CA CYS A 73 3.41 -16.53 -15.94
C CYS A 73 3.17 -18.03 -16.12
N ASP A 74 4.21 -18.82 -15.89
CA ASP A 74 4.25 -20.28 -16.00
C ASP A 74 4.79 -20.87 -14.70
N LEU A 75 4.04 -21.82 -14.14
CA LEU A 75 4.36 -22.42 -12.85
C LEU A 75 5.73 -23.14 -12.86
N SER A 76 6.04 -23.85 -13.94
CA SER A 76 7.27 -24.64 -14.05
C SER A 76 8.50 -23.73 -14.15
N LYS A 77 8.38 -22.63 -14.92
CA LYS A 77 9.43 -21.61 -15.06
C LYS A 77 9.70 -20.90 -13.72
N ILE A 78 8.66 -20.50 -12.99
CA ILE A 78 8.79 -19.87 -11.67
C ILE A 78 9.46 -20.83 -10.67
N GLN A 79 8.99 -22.09 -10.59
CA GLN A 79 9.57 -23.06 -9.68
C GLN A 79 11.04 -23.37 -10.01
N THR A 80 11.38 -23.49 -11.29
CA THR A 80 12.76 -23.72 -11.75
C THR A 80 13.66 -22.55 -11.38
N TYR A 81 13.19 -21.31 -11.60
CA TYR A 81 13.90 -20.12 -11.19
C TYR A 81 14.15 -20.11 -9.67
N ILE A 82 13.15 -20.40 -8.84
CA ILE A 82 13.31 -20.45 -7.38
C ILE A 82 14.34 -21.52 -6.96
N ARG A 83 14.26 -22.72 -7.54
CA ARG A 83 15.22 -23.80 -7.22
C ARG A 83 16.65 -23.39 -7.56
N ARG A 84 16.87 -22.74 -8.72
CA ARG A 84 18.19 -22.28 -9.17
C ARG A 84 18.82 -21.23 -8.25
N HIS A 85 18.04 -20.32 -7.67
CA HIS A 85 18.55 -19.24 -6.82
C HIS A 85 18.52 -19.57 -5.31
N SER A 86 17.88 -20.68 -4.93
CA SER A 86 17.81 -21.12 -3.55
C SER A 86 19.10 -21.79 -3.11
N ARG A 87 19.85 -21.13 -2.21
CA ARG A 87 21.03 -21.72 -1.55
C ARG A 87 20.72 -22.97 -0.73
N ARG A 88 19.45 -23.18 -0.36
CA ARG A 88 19.00 -24.37 0.39
C ARG A 88 18.79 -25.58 -0.52
N LEU A 89 18.44 -25.36 -1.79
CA LEU A 89 18.10 -26.43 -2.74
C LEU A 89 19.26 -26.78 -3.67
N SER A 90 20.28 -25.92 -3.77
CA SER A 90 21.49 -26.15 -4.57
C SER A 90 22.49 -27.13 -3.94
N ASN A 91 22.31 -27.49 -2.66
CA ASN A 91 23.20 -28.39 -1.90
C ASN A 91 22.55 -29.77 -1.64
N GLN A 92 21.56 -30.17 -2.44
CA GLN A 92 20.97 -31.51 -2.43
C GLN A 92 21.26 -32.23 -3.74
#